data_AF-A0A923CFN0-F1
#
_entry.id   AF-A0A923CFN0-F1
#
_cell.length_a   1.000
_cell.length_b   1.000
_cell.length_c   1.000
_cell.angle_alpha   90.00
_cell.angle_beta   90.00
_cell.angle_gamma   90.00
#
_symmetry.space_group_name_H-M   'P 1'
#
loop_
_entity.id
_entity.type
_entity.pdbx_description
1 polymer ?
#
loop_
_entity_poly.entity_id
_entity_poly.type
_entity_poly.pdbx_seq_one_letter_code
_entity_poly.pdbx_strand_id
1 'polypeptide(L)'
;MSQRKSKADKGVSISLASQITGVEVHTLRYWEKEFEGFLNPIRTAGGQRRYRAEDIQTVLLLHKLLREEMFSIAGARRHLARQSNFREAA
;
A
#
# COMPACT_ATOMS: atom_id res chain seq x y z
N MET A 1 26.68 -8.77 0.00
CA MET A 1 26.34 -8.79 1.43
C MET A 1 25.61 -7.49 1.77
N SER A 2 24.30 -7.55 2.00
CA SER A 2 23.59 -6.49 2.72
C SER A 2 22.49 -7.16 3.53
N GLN A 3 22.40 -6.75 4.78
CA GLN A 3 22.02 -7.59 5.91
C GLN A 3 20.51 -7.85 5.98
N ARG A 4 20.17 -9.09 6.35
CA ARG A 4 19.07 -9.48 7.24
C ARG A 4 17.67 -8.91 6.92
N LYS A 5 16.93 -9.58 6.02
CA LYS A 5 15.45 -9.54 6.12
C LYS A 5 15.06 -10.22 7.43
N SER A 6 14.67 -9.41 8.41
CA SER A 6 14.30 -9.82 9.77
C SER A 6 13.14 -10.81 9.77
N LYS A 7 13.15 -11.70 10.77
CA LYS A 7 12.00 -12.52 11.18
C LYS A 7 10.77 -11.62 11.39
N ALA A 8 9.72 -11.92 10.63
CA ALA A 8 8.29 -11.76 10.95
C ALA A 8 7.75 -10.34 11.23
N ASP A 9 7.70 -9.47 10.21
CA ASP A 9 6.50 -8.63 10.09
C ASP A 9 5.42 -9.48 9.41
N LYS A 10 4.51 -10.05 10.21
CA LYS A 10 3.43 -10.91 9.69
C LYS A 10 2.38 -10.16 8.90
N GLY A 11 2.45 -8.82 8.85
CA GLY A 11 1.45 -7.95 8.23
C GLY A 11 0.06 -8.07 8.89
N VAL A 12 -0.74 -7.03 8.75
CA VAL A 12 -2.11 -7.01 9.26
C VAL A 12 -3.08 -7.60 8.24
N SER A 13 -4.20 -8.16 8.71
CA SER A 13 -5.27 -8.64 7.83
C SER A 13 -5.91 -7.47 7.08
N ILE A 14 -6.62 -7.74 5.98
CA ILE A 14 -7.36 -6.70 5.25
C ILE A 14 -8.43 -6.02 6.12
N SER A 15 -9.03 -6.73 7.06
CA SER A 15 -10.01 -6.17 8.01
C SER A 15 -9.34 -5.18 8.96
N LEU A 16 -8.18 -5.53 9.51
CA LEU A 16 -7.44 -4.62 10.39
C LEU A 16 -6.83 -3.45 9.60
N ALA A 17 -6.36 -3.68 8.38
CA ALA A 17 -5.92 -2.60 7.48
C ALA A 17 -7.06 -1.60 7.22
N SER A 18 -8.29 -2.09 7.00
CA SER A 18 -9.48 -1.26 6.83
C SER A 18 -9.75 -0.40 8.07
N GLN A 19 -9.68 -1.00 9.27
CA GLN A 19 -9.84 -0.28 10.54
C GLN A 19 -8.76 0.79 10.77
N ILE A 20 -7.49 0.47 10.47
CA ILE A 20 -6.36 1.40 10.65
C ILE A 20 -6.46 2.58 9.69
N THR A 21 -6.83 2.32 8.44
CA THR A 21 -6.76 3.31 7.35
C THR A 21 -8.06 4.06 7.12
N GLY A 22 -9.18 3.58 7.69
CA GLY A 22 -10.52 4.09 7.40
C GLY A 22 -11.01 3.78 5.97
N VAL A 23 -10.26 2.99 5.20
CA VAL A 23 -10.61 2.62 3.83
C VAL A 23 -11.37 1.30 3.83
N GLU A 24 -12.52 1.25 3.15
CA GLU A 24 -13.34 0.05 3.10
C GLU A 24 -12.62 -1.12 2.42
N VAL A 25 -12.89 -2.35 2.89
CA VAL A 25 -12.24 -3.58 2.40
C VAL A 25 -12.33 -3.75 0.89
N HIS A 26 -13.48 -3.44 0.27
CA HIS A 26 -13.63 -3.56 -1.17
C HIS A 26 -12.80 -2.50 -1.92
N THR A 27 -12.64 -1.30 -1.35
CA THR A 27 -11.78 -0.25 -1.90
C THR A 27 -10.31 -0.63 -1.80
N LEU A 28 -9.89 -1.24 -0.68
CA LEU A 28 -8.52 -1.78 -0.55
C LEU A 28 -8.21 -2.80 -1.65
N ARG A 29 -9.12 -3.75 -1.90
CA ARG A 29 -8.97 -4.74 -2.99
C ARG A 29 -8.91 -4.09 -4.37
N TYR A 30 -9.70 -3.04 -4.58
CA TYR A 30 -9.68 -2.29 -5.82
C TYR A 30 -8.34 -1.56 -6.00
N TRP A 31 -7.83 -0.91 -4.96
CA TRP A 31 -6.54 -0.22 -5.00
C TRP A 31 -5.35 -1.14 -5.17
N GLU A 32 -5.37 -2.36 -4.62
CA GLU A 32 -4.33 -3.37 -4.93
C GLU A 32 -4.19 -3.59 -6.44
N LYS A 33 -5.31 -3.61 -7.17
CA LYS A 33 -5.31 -3.77 -8.63
C LYS A 33 -4.88 -2.47 -9.33
N GLU A 34 -5.44 -1.34 -8.92
CA GLU A 34 -5.19 -0.04 -9.56
C GLU A 34 -3.82 0.57 -9.23
N PHE A 35 -3.11 0.06 -8.22
CA PHE A 35 -1.78 0.53 -7.82
C PHE A 35 -0.80 -0.63 -7.70
N GLU A 36 -0.99 -1.66 -8.53
CA GLU A 36 0.00 -2.73 -8.71
C GLU A 36 1.39 -2.13 -8.99
N GLY A 37 2.39 -2.58 -8.23
CA GLY A 37 3.74 -2.02 -8.19
C GLY A 37 4.01 -1.08 -7.00
N PHE A 38 2.98 -0.43 -6.44
CA PHE A 38 3.10 0.44 -5.26
C PHE A 38 2.42 -0.14 -4.02
N LEU A 39 1.33 -0.88 -4.20
CA LEU A 39 0.60 -1.55 -3.12
C LEU A 39 0.48 -3.04 -3.46
N ASN A 40 1.31 -3.87 -2.81
CA ASN A 40 1.35 -5.32 -3.06
C ASN A 40 1.42 -6.11 -1.74
N PRO A 41 0.28 -6.28 -1.06
CA PRO A 41 0.20 -7.05 0.17
C PRO A 41 0.63 -8.51 -0.06
N ILE A 42 1.38 -9.05 0.90
CA ILE A 42 1.85 -10.44 0.82
C ILE A 42 0.65 -11.39 0.90
N ARG A 43 0.67 -12.46 0.10
CA ARG A 43 -0.27 -13.58 0.25
C ARG A 43 0.34 -14.69 1.10
N THR A 44 -0.39 -15.12 2.12
CA THR A 44 -0.07 -16.32 2.89
C THR A 44 -0.29 -17.58 2.05
N ALA A 45 0.23 -18.73 2.50
CA ALA A 45 0.01 -20.03 1.83
C ALA A 45 -1.49 -20.37 1.64
N GLY A 46 -2.36 -19.94 2.56
CA GLY A 46 -3.81 -20.08 2.46
C GLY A 46 -4.52 -18.99 1.63
N GLY A 47 -3.77 -18.16 0.89
CA GLY A 47 -4.31 -17.13 0.00
C GLY A 47 -4.79 -15.84 0.68
N GLN A 48 -4.66 -15.73 2.01
CA GLN A 48 -5.04 -14.51 2.75
C GLN A 48 -3.99 -13.41 2.60
N ARG A 49 -4.44 -12.17 2.42
CA ARG A 49 -3.59 -10.97 2.29
C ARG A 49 -3.08 -10.50 3.64
N ARG A 50 -1.85 -10.02 3.66
CA ARG A 50 -1.18 -9.40 4.80
C ARG A 50 -0.53 -8.09 4.35
N TYR A 51 -1.06 -6.99 4.87
CA TYR A 51 -0.56 -5.64 4.61
C TYR A 51 0.57 -5.37 5.58
N ARG A 52 1.77 -5.12 5.06
CA ARG A 52 2.92 -4.70 5.86
C ARG A 52 2.78 -3.24 6.26
N ALA A 53 3.65 -2.77 7.15
CA ALA A 53 3.67 -1.35 7.52
C ALA A 53 3.79 -0.43 6.28
N GLU A 54 4.64 -0.77 5.31
CA GLU A 54 4.79 -0.01 4.06
C GLU A 54 3.50 0.03 3.22
N ASP A 55 2.76 -1.08 3.14
CA ASP A 55 1.48 -1.16 2.43
C ASP A 55 0.44 -0.24 3.09
N ILE A 56 0.40 -0.21 4.43
CA ILE A 56 -0.49 0.68 5.20
C ILE A 56 -0.17 2.15 4.93
N GLN A 57 1.11 2.52 4.91
CA GLN A 57 1.54 3.89 4.59
C GLN A 57 1.12 4.29 3.17
N THR A 58 1.27 3.38 2.19
CA THR A 58 0.80 3.61 0.82
C THR A 58 -0.71 3.82 0.77
N VAL A 59 -1.49 3.02 1.50
CA VAL A 59 -2.96 3.17 1.56
C VAL A 59 -3.36 4.52 2.15
N LEU A 60 -2.73 4.95 3.25
CA LEU A 60 -3.01 6.25 3.86
C LEU A 60 -2.72 7.41 2.89
N LEU A 61 -1.60 7.32 2.17
CA LEU A 61 -1.26 8.31 1.14
C LEU A 61 -2.27 8.30 -0.01
N LEU A 62 -2.67 7.12 -0.49
CA LEU A 62 -3.70 6.99 -1.53
C LEU A 62 -5.04 7.59 -1.06
N HIS A 63 -5.43 7.37 0.20
CA HIS A 63 -6.63 7.97 0.77
C HIS A 63 -6.58 9.49 0.69
N LYS A 64 -5.49 10.09 1.17
CA LYS A 64 -5.28 11.53 1.10
C LYS A 64 -5.36 12.04 -0.35
N LEU A 65 -4.60 11.44 -1.27
CA LEU A 65 -4.53 11.88 -2.66
C LEU A 65 -5.91 11.82 -3.34
N LEU A 66 -6.64 10.73 -3.17
CA LEU A 66 -7.89 10.48 -3.90
C LEU A 66 -9.11 11.17 -3.26
N ARG A 67 -9.14 11.33 -1.93
CA ARG A 67 -10.30 11.88 -1.21
C ARG A 67 -10.14 13.33 -0.80
N GLU A 68 -8.95 13.74 -0.39
CA GLU A 68 -8.71 15.11 0.10
C GLU A 68 -8.16 15.99 -1.02
N GLU A 69 -7.19 15.48 -1.79
CA GLU A 69 -6.54 16.25 -2.86
C GLU A 69 -7.20 16.07 -4.23
N MET A 70 -8.27 15.25 -4.30
CA MET A 70 -9.08 15.03 -5.51
C MET A 70 -8.29 14.56 -6.74
N PHE A 71 -7.21 13.80 -6.53
CA PHE A 71 -6.48 13.18 -7.62
C PHE A 71 -7.34 12.11 -8.29
N SER A 72 -7.21 11.98 -9.62
CA SER A 72 -7.63 10.76 -10.31
C SER A 72 -6.67 9.61 -10.00
N ILE A 73 -7.10 8.36 -10.23
CA ILE A 73 -6.23 7.17 -10.10
C ILE A 73 -4.93 7.35 -10.89
N ALA A 74 -5.02 7.83 -12.13
CA ALA A 74 -3.85 8.11 -12.96
C ALA A 74 -2.94 9.20 -12.38
N GLY A 75 -3.55 10.25 -11.80
CA GLY A 75 -2.81 11.30 -11.09
C GLY A 75 -2.05 10.76 -9.88
N ALA A 76 -2.73 10.00 -9.02
CA ALA A 76 -2.15 9.43 -7.81
C ALA A 76 -1.00 8.47 -8.15
N ARG A 77 -1.15 7.65 -9.20
CA ARG A 77 -0.09 6.75 -9.68
C ARG A 77 1.16 7.52 -10.11
N ARG A 78 1.00 8.62 -10.86
CA ARG A 78 2.13 9.49 -11.24
C ARG A 78 2.78 10.15 -10.03
N HIS A 79 1.99 10.53 -9.03
CA HIS A 79 2.49 11.10 -7.78
C HIS A 79 3.38 10.10 -7.03
N LEU A 80 2.90 8.85 -6.86
CA LEU A 80 3.65 7.78 -6.21
C LEU A 80 4.97 7.46 -6.94
N ALA A 81 4.93 7.35 -8.28
CA ALA A 81 6.13 7.11 -9.09
C ALA A 81 7.19 8.22 -8.92
N ARG A 82 6.75 9.48 -8.81
CA ARG A 82 7.68 10.60 -8.59
C ARG A 82 8.35 10.51 -7.21
N GLN A 83 7.60 10.13 -6.17
CA GLN A 83 8.17 9.96 -4.83
C GLN A 83 9.14 8.78 -4.74
N SER A 84 8.85 7.64 -5.39
CA SER A 84 9.76 6.49 -5.39
C SER A 84 11.11 6.85 -6.02
N ASN A 85 11.09 7.53 -7.17
CA ASN A 85 12.31 8.00 -7.82
C ASN A 85 13.11 8.98 -6.95
N PHE A 86 12.43 9.80 -6.15
CA PHE A 86 13.08 10.75 -5.24
C PHE A 86 13.79 10.04 -4.07
N ARG A 87 13.26 8.88 -3.61
CA ARG A 87 13.88 8.09 -2.54
C ARG A 87 15.12 7.31 -2.97
N GLU A 88 15.29 7.04 -4.26
CA GLU A 88 16.48 6.36 -4.81
C GLU A 88 17.60 7.33 -5.19
N ALA A 89 17.27 8.61 -5.41
CA ALA A 89 18.21 9.65 -5.82
C ALA A 89 18.86 10.44 -4.67
N ALA A 90 18.51 10.14 -3.41
CA ALA A 90 18.99 10.80 -2.19
C ALA A 90 19.71 9.79 -1.29
#